data_AF-A0A1A8F377-F1
#
_entry.id   AF-A0A1A8F377-F1
#
_cell.length_a   1.000
_cell.length_b   1.000
_cell.length_c   1.000
_cell.angle_alpha   90.00
_cell.angle_beta   90.00
_cell.angle_gamma   90.00
#
_symmetry.space_group_name_H-M   'P 1'
#
loop_
_entity.id
_entity.type
_entity.pdbx_description
1 polymer ?
#
loop_
_entity_poly.entity_id
_entity_poly.type
_entity_poly.pdbx_seq_one_letter_code
_entity_poly.pdbx_strand_id
1 'polypeptide(L)'
;GIVNDLFGAGFDTISTGLSWSVMYLVAYPEVEQRLFEEIKEKIGLDRTPRLSDRNNLPLLEAFILELFRHSSFLPFTIPHCTTKDTSLNGFFIPKDTCVFINQW
;
A
#
# COMPACT_ATOMS: atom_id res chain seq x y z
N GLY A 1 6.79 -17.23 13.72
CA GLY A 1 7.75 -16.96 14.80
C GLY A 1 8.26 -15.55 14.57
N ILE A 2 8.22 -14.68 15.58
CA ILE A 2 8.15 -13.20 15.38
C ILE A 2 9.15 -12.67 14.33
N VAL A 3 10.39 -13.14 14.32
CA VAL A 3 11.42 -12.74 13.34
C VAL A 3 11.05 -13.14 11.91
N ASN A 4 10.61 -14.38 11.69
CA ASN A 4 10.17 -14.86 10.37
C ASN A 4 8.91 -14.14 9.92
N ASP A 5 8.00 -13.83 10.84
CA ASP A 5 6.75 -13.14 10.51
C ASP A 5 7.06 -11.70 10.07
N LEU A 6 7.94 -10.99 10.80
CA LEU A 6 8.38 -9.64 10.43
C LEU A 6 9.15 -9.61 9.11
N PHE A 7 10.10 -10.54 8.93
CA PHE A 7 10.93 -10.57 7.72
C PHE A 7 10.11 -10.96 6.49
N GLY A 8 9.32 -12.04 6.58
CA GLY A 8 8.50 -12.51 5.47
C GLY A 8 7.45 -11.48 5.05
N ALA A 9 6.67 -10.98 6.02
CA ALA A 9 5.66 -9.97 5.72
C ALA A 9 6.27 -8.68 5.16
N GLY A 10 7.36 -8.20 5.76
CA GLY A 10 8.04 -6.98 5.31
C GLY A 10 8.74 -7.11 3.95
N PHE A 11 9.23 -8.30 3.62
CA PHE A 11 9.91 -8.54 2.35
C PHE A 11 8.91 -8.69 1.19
N ASP A 12 7.97 -9.63 1.30
CA ASP A 12 7.07 -9.98 0.20
C ASP A 12 6.15 -8.81 -0.18
N THR A 13 5.60 -8.10 0.81
CA THR A 13 4.67 -7.00 0.57
C THR A 13 5.35 -5.77 -0.03
N ILE A 14 6.53 -5.39 0.48
CA ILE A 14 7.29 -4.24 -0.03
C ILE A 14 7.86 -4.53 -1.42
N SER A 15 8.39 -5.73 -1.66
CA SER A 15 8.90 -6.14 -2.98
C SER A 15 7.81 -6.05 -4.05
N THR A 16 6.60 -6.54 -3.71
CA THR A 16 5.43 -6.47 -4.61
C THR A 16 4.99 -5.02 -4.84
N GLY A 17 4.88 -4.22 -3.78
CA GLY A 17 4.53 -2.80 -3.87
C GLY A 17 5.48 -2.01 -4.76
N LEU A 18 6.80 -2.19 -4.59
CA LEU A 18 7.81 -1.56 -5.43
C LEU A 18 7.75 -2.01 -6.89
N SER A 19 7.47 -3.30 -7.14
CA SER A 19 7.31 -3.83 -8.50
C SER A 19 6.13 -3.19 -9.21
N TRP A 20 4.99 -3.03 -8.52
CA TRP A 20 3.84 -2.27 -9.03
C TRP A 20 4.18 -0.80 -9.27
N SER A 21 4.97 -0.17 -8.40
CA SER A 21 5.41 1.23 -8.58
C SER A 21 6.16 1.40 -9.87
N VAL A 22 7.15 0.54 -10.12
CA VAL A 22 7.94 0.59 -11.37
C VAL A 22 7.04 0.34 -12.57
N MET A 23 6.14 -0.65 -12.50
CA MET A 23 5.20 -0.93 -13.59
C MET A 23 4.34 0.29 -13.93
N TYR A 24 3.74 0.95 -12.94
CA TYR A 24 2.95 2.16 -13.16
C TYR A 24 3.79 3.32 -13.72
N LEU A 25 5.01 3.54 -13.23
CA LEU A 25 5.87 4.61 -13.76
C LEU A 25 6.26 4.35 -15.22
N VAL A 26 6.48 3.09 -15.62
CA VAL A 26 6.74 2.70 -17.01
C VAL A 26 5.49 2.84 -17.88
N ALA A 27 4.32 2.46 -17.36
CA ALA A 27 3.05 2.51 -18.09
C ALA A 27 2.51 3.94 -18.26
N TYR A 28 2.83 4.85 -17.34
CA TYR A 28 2.36 6.24 -17.28
C TYR A 28 3.54 7.21 -17.18
N PRO A 29 4.32 7.40 -18.27
CA PRO A 29 5.53 8.21 -18.26
C PRO A 29 5.28 9.69 -17.90
N GLU A 30 4.08 10.21 -18.18
CA GLU A 30 3.68 11.55 -17.78
C GLU A 30 3.56 11.71 -16.26
N VAL A 31 3.19 10.64 -15.54
CA VAL A 31 3.15 10.63 -14.08
C VAL A 31 4.57 10.58 -13.52
N GLU A 32 5.43 9.74 -14.10
CA GLU A 32 6.86 9.66 -13.74
C GLU A 32 7.54 11.02 -13.89
N GLN A 33 7.34 11.70 -15.02
CA GLN A 33 7.94 13.01 -15.27
C GLN A 33 7.48 14.03 -14.23
N ARG A 34 6.19 14.09 -13.91
CA ARG A 34 5.65 15.04 -12.92
C ARG A 34 6.18 14.77 -11.51
N LEU A 35 6.36 13.50 -11.13
CA LEU A 35 6.96 13.12 -9.86
C LEU A 35 8.43 13.53 -9.78
N PHE A 36 9.18 13.33 -10.86
CA PHE A 36 10.56 13.78 -10.95
C PHE A 36 10.67 15.31 -10.85
N GLU A 37 9.78 16.05 -11.51
CA GLU A 37 9.71 17.51 -11.43
C GLU A 37 9.41 17.99 -10.01
N GLU A 38 8.46 17.38 -9.30
CA GLU A 38 8.17 17.70 -7.89
C GLU A 38 9.41 17.50 -7.01
N ILE A 39 10.08 16.35 -7.13
CA ILE A 39 11.30 16.06 -6.35
C ILE A 39 12.39 17.08 -6.67
N LYS A 40 12.61 17.39 -7.94
CA LYS A 40 13.60 18.35 -8.38
C LYS A 40 13.31 19.76 -7.84
N GLU A 41 12.06 20.19 -7.82
CA GLU A 41 11.67 21.52 -7.33
C GLU A 41 11.78 21.62 -5.80
N LYS A 42 11.32 20.59 -5.07
CA LYS A 42 11.18 20.66 -3.60
C LYS A 42 12.45 20.24 -2.85
N ILE A 43 13.27 19.38 -3.45
CA ILE A 43 14.47 18.80 -2.82
C ILE A 43 15.75 19.24 -3.53
N GLY A 44 15.71 19.37 -4.86
CA GLY A 44 16.90 19.57 -5.68
C GLY A 44 17.61 18.24 -6.02
N LEU A 45 18.70 18.34 -6.78
CA LEU A 45 19.48 17.18 -7.26
C LEU A 45 20.80 16.98 -6.50
N ASP A 46 21.13 17.87 -5.57
CA ASP A 46 22.41 17.85 -4.83
C ASP A 46 22.42 16.83 -3.69
N ARG A 47 21.26 16.27 -3.34
CA ARG A 47 21.11 15.26 -2.28
C ARG A 47 19.98 14.28 -2.58
N THR A 48 20.01 13.13 -1.91
CA THR A 48 18.89 12.19 -1.93
C THR A 48 17.72 12.66 -1.04
N PRO A 49 16.47 12.26 -1.38
CA PRO A 49 15.31 12.47 -0.52
C PRO A 49 15.47 11.84 0.87
N ARG A 50 14.89 12.47 1.88
CA ARG A 50 14.83 11.99 3.27
C ARG A 50 13.39 11.88 3.72
N LEU A 51 13.13 11.10 4.77
CA LEU A 51 11.77 10.95 5.32
C LEU A 51 11.17 12.28 5.80
N SER A 52 12.01 13.21 6.26
CA SER A 52 11.58 14.57 6.65
C SER A 52 11.01 15.38 5.49
N ASP A 53 11.34 15.04 4.24
CA ASP A 53 10.86 15.73 3.04
C ASP A 53 9.43 15.30 2.65
N ARG A 54 8.90 14.22 3.23
CA ARG A 54 7.61 13.60 2.82
C ARG A 54 6.47 14.61 2.72
N ASN A 55 6.34 15.51 3.70
CA ASN A 55 5.26 16.51 3.71
C ASN A 55 5.37 17.56 2.59
N ASN A 56 6.54 17.67 1.95
CA ASN A 56 6.79 18.58 0.84
C ASN A 56 6.56 17.92 -0.53
N LEU A 57 6.21 16.63 -0.57
CA LEU A 57 6.04 15.84 -1.81
C LEU A 57 4.60 15.30 -1.95
N PRO A 58 3.58 16.17 -2.03
CA PRO A 58 2.19 15.75 -2.06
C PRO A 58 1.83 14.90 -3.30
N LEU A 59 2.45 15.12 -4.46
CA LEU A 59 2.21 14.30 -5.65
C LEU A 59 2.79 12.90 -5.49
N LEU A 60 3.98 12.77 -4.91
CA LEU A 60 4.56 11.46 -4.59
C LEU A 60 3.70 10.68 -3.59
N GLU A 61 3.21 11.35 -2.54
CA GLU A 61 2.30 10.71 -1.58
C GLU A 61 1.00 10.28 -2.26
N ALA A 62 0.43 11.13 -3.12
CA ALA A 62 -0.77 10.81 -3.89
C ALA A 62 -0.55 9.62 -4.84
N PHE A 63 0.61 9.53 -5.50
CA PHE A 63 0.98 8.39 -6.34
C PHE A 63 1.03 7.08 -5.54
N ILE A 64 1.66 7.09 -4.36
CA ILE A 64 1.74 5.90 -3.50
C ILE A 64 0.34 5.45 -3.06
N LEU A 65 -0.53 6.40 -2.67
CA LEU A 65 -1.91 6.10 -2.29
C LEU A 65 -2.73 5.55 -3.46
N GLU A 66 -2.59 6.14 -4.64
CA GLU A 66 -3.30 5.68 -5.84
C GLU A 66 -2.82 4.31 -6.30
N LEU A 67 -1.52 4.04 -6.18
CA LEU A 67 -0.97 2.72 -6.41
C LEU A 67 -1.63 1.68 -5.49
N PHE A 68 -1.71 1.94 -4.18
CA PHE A 68 -2.36 1.00 -3.26
C PHE A 68 -3.85 0.83 -3.58
N ARG A 69 -4.55 1.91 -3.90
CA ARG A 69 -5.98 1.87 -4.26
C ARG A 69 -6.24 1.07 -5.54
N HIS A 70 -5.45 1.30 -6.59
CA HIS A 70 -5.73 0.79 -7.92
C HIS A 70 -5.17 -0.61 -8.16
N SER A 71 -3.95 -0.89 -7.68
CA SER A 71 -3.39 -2.24 -7.79
C SER A 71 -4.09 -3.24 -6.87
N SER A 72 -4.49 -2.81 -5.66
CA SER A 72 -4.98 -3.66 -4.58
C SER A 72 -4.27 -5.01 -4.56
N PHE A 73 -2.92 -4.98 -4.63
CA PHE A 73 -2.11 -6.18 -4.89
C PHE A 73 -2.20 -7.25 -3.79
N LEU A 74 -2.82 -6.89 -2.66
CA LEU A 74 -3.37 -7.80 -1.65
C LEU A 74 -4.90 -7.65 -1.66
N PRO A 75 -5.64 -8.33 -2.55
CA PRO A 75 -7.08 -8.10 -2.71
C PRO A 75 -7.91 -8.62 -1.52
N PHE A 76 -7.32 -9.47 -0.68
CA PHE A 76 -7.91 -9.93 0.56
C PHE A 76 -6.94 -9.70 1.72
N THR A 77 -7.48 -9.33 2.89
CA THR A 77 -6.71 -9.37 4.13
C THR A 77 -6.41 -10.83 4.53
N ILE A 78 -5.56 -11.01 5.53
CA ILE A 78 -5.45 -12.31 6.22
C ILE A 78 -6.86 -12.69 6.72
N PRO A 79 -7.31 -13.94 6.54
CA PRO A 79 -8.62 -14.36 7.01
C PRO A 79 -8.79 -14.08 8.50
N HIS A 80 -9.91 -13.44 8.84
CA HIS A 80 -10.30 -13.19 10.22
C HIS A 80 -11.27 -14.27 10.70
N CYS A 81 -11.52 -14.31 12.01
CA CYS A 81 -12.51 -15.21 12.61
C CYS A 81 -13.29 -14.48 13.71
N THR A 82 -14.60 -14.68 13.79
CA THR A 82 -15.43 -14.10 14.85
C THR A 82 -15.10 -14.74 16.20
N THR A 83 -14.86 -13.93 17.23
CA THR A 83 -14.51 -14.44 18.58
C THR A 83 -15.73 -14.77 19.45
N LYS A 84 -16.91 -14.33 19.01
CA LYS A 84 -18.23 -14.60 19.60
C LYS A 84 -19.31 -14.41 18.55
N ASP A 85 -20.52 -14.86 18.86
CA ASP A 85 -21.71 -14.53 18.09
C ASP A 85 -21.86 -13.01 17.95
N THR A 86 -22.13 -12.55 16.73
CA THR A 86 -22.22 -11.14 16.41
C THR A 86 -23.24 -10.90 15.29
N SER A 87 -23.40 -9.66 14.88
CA SER A 87 -24.21 -9.31 13.72
C SER A 87 -23.56 -8.20 12.90
N LEU A 88 -23.72 -8.25 11.58
CA LEU A 88 -23.33 -7.18 10.66
C LEU A 88 -24.52 -6.84 9.76
N ASN A 89 -24.91 -5.57 9.69
CA ASN A 89 -26.07 -5.11 8.89
C ASN A 89 -27.36 -5.91 9.13
N GLY A 90 -27.60 -6.34 10.39
CA GLY A 90 -28.76 -7.14 10.77
C GLY A 90 -28.64 -8.65 10.50
N PHE A 91 -27.58 -9.10 9.84
CA PHE A 91 -27.31 -10.53 9.65
C PHE A 91 -26.60 -11.11 10.87
N PHE A 92 -27.14 -12.18 11.44
CA PHE A 92 -26.49 -12.92 12.51
C PHE A 92 -25.29 -13.71 11.96
N ILE A 93 -24.15 -13.59 12.64
CA ILE A 93 -22.89 -14.26 12.31
C ILE A 93 -22.46 -15.07 13.54
N PRO A 94 -22.45 -16.41 13.46
CA PRO A 94 -22.01 -17.26 14.57
C PRO A 94 -20.56 -17.00 14.97
N LYS A 95 -20.22 -17.33 16.22
CA LYS A 95 -18.85 -17.48 16.68
C LYS A 95 -18.08 -18.46 15.78
N ASP A 96 -16.77 -18.23 15.66
CA ASP A 96 -15.83 -19.06 14.90
C ASP A 96 -16.09 -19.05 13.38
N THR A 97 -16.84 -18.07 12.88
CA THR A 97 -17.05 -17.86 11.44
C THR A 97 -15.80 -17.24 10.82
N CYS A 98 -15.25 -17.89 9.78
CA CYS A 98 -14.18 -17.36 8.96
C CYS A 98 -14.68 -16.17 8.11
N VAL A 99 -13.96 -15.05 8.14
CA VAL A 99 -14.33 -13.79 7.48
C VAL A 99 -13.22 -13.36 6.54
N PHE A 100 -13.57 -13.12 5.28
CA PHE A 100 -12.69 -12.52 4.28
C PHE A 100 -13.09 -11.07 4.04
N ILE A 101 -12.11 -10.17 4.02
CA ILE A 101 -12.31 -8.77 3.66
C ILE A 101 -11.83 -8.59 2.22
N ASN A 102 -12.76 -8.33 1.31
CA ASN A 102 -12.43 -7.97 -0.07
C ASN A 102 -12.05 -6.47 -0.12
N GLN A 103 -10.81 -6.17 -0.52
CA GLN A 103 -10.25 -4.82 -0.61
C GLN A 103 -10.24 -4.25 -2.03
N TRP A 104 -10.66 -5.03 -3.04
CA TRP A 104 -10.75 -4.58 -4.43
C TRP A 104 -12.07 -3.88 -4.72
#